data_AF-A0AAW2M095-F1
#
_entry.id   AF-A0AAW2M095-F1
#
_cell.length_a   1.000
_cell.length_b   1.000
_cell.length_c   1.000
_cell.angle_alpha   90.00
_cell.angle_beta   90.00
_cell.angle_gamma   90.00
#
_symmetry.space_group_name_H-M   'P 1'
#
loop_
_entity.id
_entity.type
_entity.pdbx_description
1 polymer ?
#
loop_
_entity_poly.entity_id
_entity_poly.type
_entity_poly.pdbx_seq_one_letter_code
_entity_poly.pdbx_strand_id
1 'polypeptide(L)'
;MPALISVMVEPSVLTFSAIGETQTFTVNVTGPAISQQPITSGAITWTDGTYVVRTPLVVYNYIPGAPYFLDSGESMAPGSTPAFQRSSVYQKIGSTGHRKTHH
;
A
#
# COMPACT_ATOMS: atom_id res chain seq x y z
N MET A 1 -10.25 0.47 8.91
CA MET A 1 -8.82 0.77 8.76
C MET A 1 -8.06 -0.01 9.81
N PRO A 2 -6.88 -0.59 9.53
CA PRO A 2 -6.09 -1.22 10.59
C PRO A 2 -5.78 -0.19 11.67
N ALA A 3 -5.76 -0.64 12.93
CA ALA A 3 -5.85 0.19 14.14
C ALA A 3 -4.75 1.27 14.29
N LEU A 4 -3.74 1.28 13.43
CA LEU A 4 -2.57 2.16 13.51
C LEU A 4 -2.67 3.41 12.60
N ILE A 5 -3.47 3.40 11.54
CA ILE A 5 -3.57 4.54 10.61
C ILE A 5 -4.94 5.22 10.76
N SER A 6 -4.92 6.52 11.02
CA SER A 6 -6.10 7.37 11.05
C SER A 6 -6.14 8.25 9.80
N VAL A 7 -7.31 8.37 9.21
CA VAL A 7 -7.55 9.20 8.02
C VAL A 7 -8.71 10.13 8.31
N MET A 8 -8.47 11.42 8.13
CA MET A 8 -9.46 12.49 8.26
C MET A 8 -9.57 13.22 6.93
N VAL A 9 -10.79 13.59 6.56
CA VAL A 9 -11.08 14.30 5.31
C VAL A 9 -11.84 15.57 5.63
N GLU A 10 -11.35 16.71 5.14
CA GLU A 10 -11.97 18.02 5.34
C GLU A 10 -12.12 18.79 4.01
N PRO A 11 -13.34 19.27 3.68
CA PRO A 11 -14.60 19.02 4.38
C PRO A 11 -15.07 17.56 4.23
N SER A 12 -15.91 17.09 5.14
CA SER A 12 -16.50 15.73 5.09
C SER A 12 -17.67 15.61 4.12
N VAL A 13 -18.16 16.75 3.60
CA VAL A 13 -19.25 16.83 2.61
C VAL A 13 -18.82 17.82 1.53
N LEU A 14 -19.01 17.42 0.27
CA LEU A 14 -18.81 18.27 -0.90
C LEU A 14 -20.18 18.62 -1.49
N THR A 15 -20.47 19.90 -1.62
CA THR A 15 -21.71 20.41 -2.22
C THR A 15 -21.41 20.95 -3.60
N PHE A 16 -22.22 20.59 -4.58
CA PHE A 16 -22.15 21.10 -5.95
C PHE A 16 -23.46 21.81 -6.28
N SER A 17 -23.36 22.97 -6.89
CA SER A 17 -24.47 23.87 -7.23
C SER A 17 -24.65 24.06 -8.74
N ALA A 18 -23.60 23.79 -9.52
CA ALA A 18 -23.61 23.95 -10.97
C ALA A 18 -22.86 22.83 -11.71
N ILE A 19 -23.23 22.61 -12.97
CA ILE A 19 -22.52 21.69 -13.85
C ILE A 19 -21.12 22.24 -14.13
N GLY A 20 -20.09 21.39 -13.94
CA GLY A 20 -18.69 21.76 -14.16
C GLY A 20 -18.01 22.40 -12.94
N GLU A 21 -18.70 22.53 -11.80
CA GLU A 21 -18.09 22.99 -10.56
C GLU A 21 -17.04 21.98 -10.05
N THR A 22 -15.92 22.50 -9.56
CA THR A 22 -14.82 21.70 -8.99
C THR A 22 -14.71 21.98 -7.50
N GLN A 23 -14.74 20.92 -6.70
CA GLN A 23 -14.56 21.00 -5.25
C GLN A 23 -13.23 20.41 -4.83
N THR A 24 -12.63 21.00 -3.80
CA THR A 24 -11.34 20.58 -3.22
C THR A 24 -11.57 20.04 -1.81
N PHE A 25 -10.85 18.97 -1.46
CA PHE A 25 -10.79 18.43 -0.10
C PHE A 25 -9.35 18.10 0.27
N THR A 26 -9.09 18.09 1.57
CA THR A 26 -7.81 17.71 2.15
C THR A 26 -7.94 16.35 2.81
N VAL A 27 -6.95 15.49 2.62
CA VAL A 27 -6.83 14.21 3.31
C VAL A 27 -5.67 14.31 4.28
N ASN A 28 -5.96 14.22 5.57
CA ASN A 28 -4.94 14.15 6.61
C ASN A 28 -4.78 12.69 7.04
N VAL A 29 -3.55 12.17 6.93
CA VAL A 29 -3.21 10.79 7.28
C VAL A 29 -2.23 10.83 8.43
N THR A 30 -2.60 10.23 9.55
CA THR A 30 -1.72 10.10 10.72
C THR A 30 -1.50 8.63 11.05
N GLY A 31 -0.32 8.33 11.56
CA GLY A 31 0.09 6.97 11.87
C GLY A 31 1.21 6.94 12.91
N PRO A 32 1.65 5.74 13.32
CA PRO A 32 2.74 5.59 14.26
C PRO A 32 4.06 6.10 13.66
N ALA A 33 5.12 6.14 14.50
CA ALA A 33 6.46 6.50 14.07
C ALA A 33 6.88 5.74 12.80
N ILE A 34 7.66 6.41 11.94
CA ILE A 34 8.12 5.85 10.67
C ILE A 34 8.99 4.63 10.97
N SER A 35 8.49 3.46 10.57
CA SER A 35 9.15 2.16 10.68
C SER A 35 8.75 1.31 9.47
N GLN A 36 9.47 0.21 9.23
CA GLN A 36 9.07 -0.74 8.20
C GLN A 36 7.72 -1.34 8.59
N GLN A 37 6.66 -0.97 7.86
CA GLN A 37 5.29 -1.37 8.15
C GLN A 37 4.71 -2.20 7.00
N PRO A 38 3.76 -3.10 7.27
CA PRO A 38 2.95 -3.72 6.23
C PRO A 38 2.28 -2.66 5.36
N ILE A 39 2.18 -2.93 4.05
CA ILE A 39 1.43 -2.07 3.14
C ILE A 39 -0.03 -2.03 3.62
N THR A 40 -0.53 -0.83 3.89
CA THR A 40 -1.91 -0.61 4.29
C THR A 40 -2.63 0.12 3.16
N SER A 41 -3.72 -0.45 2.68
CA SER A 41 -4.54 0.16 1.63
C SER A 41 -5.98 0.37 2.08
N GLY A 42 -6.61 1.41 1.56
CA GLY A 42 -8.02 1.74 1.75
C GLY A 42 -8.53 2.63 0.62
N ALA A 43 -9.69 3.23 0.82
CA ALA A 43 -10.23 4.21 -0.11
C ALA A 43 -11.15 5.19 0.61
N ILE A 44 -11.12 6.46 0.17
CA ILE A 44 -12.17 7.43 0.47
C ILE A 44 -13.27 7.22 -0.56
N THR A 45 -14.53 7.19 -0.10
CA THR A 45 -15.67 7.00 -0.97
C THR A 45 -16.64 8.16 -0.79
N TRP A 46 -16.89 8.88 -1.87
CA TRP A 46 -17.92 9.91 -1.95
C TRP A 46 -19.17 9.30 -2.57
N THR A 47 -20.33 9.54 -1.97
CA THR A 47 -21.60 9.09 -2.52
C THR A 47 -22.71 10.08 -2.21
N ASP A 48 -23.60 10.28 -3.17
CA ASP A 48 -24.85 11.03 -3.04
C ASP A 48 -26.08 10.10 -2.98
N GLY A 49 -25.85 8.77 -2.89
CA GLY A 49 -26.87 7.73 -2.96
C GLY A 49 -27.11 7.15 -4.36
N THR A 50 -26.70 7.85 -5.43
CA THR A 50 -26.82 7.38 -6.83
C THR A 50 -25.47 7.11 -7.45
N TYR A 51 -24.55 8.07 -7.35
CA TYR A 51 -23.20 7.98 -7.85
C TYR A 51 -22.23 7.66 -6.71
N VAL A 52 -21.18 6.93 -7.05
CA VAL A 52 -20.11 6.55 -6.12
C VAL A 52 -18.77 6.87 -6.76
N VAL A 53 -18.01 7.73 -6.11
CA VAL A 53 -16.64 8.08 -6.51
C VAL A 53 -15.68 7.51 -5.48
N ARG A 54 -14.76 6.63 -5.90
CA ARG A 54 -13.74 6.04 -5.02
C ARG A 54 -12.38 6.63 -5.32
N THR A 55 -11.69 7.02 -4.25
CA THR A 55 -10.31 7.50 -4.26
C THR A 55 -9.44 6.52 -3.48
N PRO A 56 -8.67 5.63 -4.15
CA PRO A 56 -7.77 4.70 -3.48
C PRO A 56 -6.66 5.41 -2.70
N LEU A 57 -6.35 4.91 -1.51
CA LEU A 57 -5.27 5.41 -0.65
C LEU A 57 -4.38 4.23 -0.23
N VAL A 58 -3.08 4.35 -0.47
CA VAL A 58 -2.09 3.33 -0.08
C VAL A 58 -1.00 4.00 0.74
N VAL A 59 -0.75 3.46 1.93
CA VAL A 59 0.29 3.90 2.86
C VAL A 59 1.32 2.79 2.98
N TYR A 60 2.58 3.13 2.72
CA TYR A 60 3.70 2.21 2.89
C TYR A 60 4.96 3.03 3.23
N ASN A 61 5.80 2.43 4.06
CA ASN A 61 7.15 2.92 4.31
C ASN A 61 8.13 1.98 3.65
N TYR A 62 9.13 2.54 2.98
CA TYR A 62 10.22 1.78 2.42
C TYR A 62 11.52 2.23 3.07
N ILE A 63 12.08 1.39 3.94
CA ILE A 63 13.36 1.63 4.60
C ILE A 63 14.35 0.56 4.10
N PRO A 64 15.29 0.93 3.21
CA PRO A 64 16.28 -0.01 2.71
C PRO A 64 17.08 -0.67 3.85
N GLY A 65 17.18 -2.00 3.84
CA GLY A 65 17.96 -2.75 4.83
C GLY A 65 17.25 -2.99 6.18
N ALA A 66 16.05 -2.44 6.40
CA ALA A 66 15.25 -2.79 7.57
C ALA A 66 14.58 -4.17 7.38
N PRO A 67 14.57 -5.04 8.40
CA PRO A 67 13.80 -6.27 8.35
C PRO A 67 12.31 -5.96 8.36
N TYR A 68 11.52 -6.73 7.61
CA TYR A 68 10.06 -6.67 7.68
C TYR A 68 9.61 -7.27 9.02
N PHE A 69 9.38 -6.42 10.03
CA PHE A 69 8.73 -6.85 11.26
C PHE A 69 7.24 -7.06 10.97
N LEU A 70 6.91 -8.25 10.46
CA LEU A 70 5.55 -8.77 10.55
C LEU A 70 5.34 -9.11 12.02
N ASP A 71 4.35 -8.47 12.64
CA ASP A 71 3.98 -8.64 14.05
C ASP A 71 3.45 -10.08 14.28
N SER A 72 4.32 -11.07 14.19
CA SER A 72 4.16 -12.35 14.87
C SER A 72 4.66 -12.11 16.28
N GLY A 73 3.79 -12.23 17.28
CA GLY A 73 4.07 -11.97 18.69
C GLY A 73 5.14 -12.88 19.31
N GLU A 74 6.37 -12.78 18.82
CA GLU A 74 7.59 -13.32 19.39
C GLU A 74 8.53 -12.15 19.64
N SER A 75 8.56 -11.73 20.90
CA SER A 75 9.58 -10.83 21.42
C SER A 75 10.97 -11.43 21.17
N MET A 76 11.69 -10.92 20.19
CA MET A 76 13.09 -11.31 19.99
C MET A 76 13.94 -10.65 21.09
N ALA A 77 14.53 -11.49 21.94
CA ALA A 77 15.49 -11.06 22.95
C ALA A 77 16.72 -10.39 22.28
N PRO A 78 17.36 -9.40 22.93
CA PRO A 78 18.47 -8.68 22.33
C PRO A 78 19.70 -9.58 22.25
N GLY A 79 20.05 -10.05 21.04
CA GLY A 79 21.32 -10.76 20.83
C GLY A 79 21.44 -11.67 19.60
N SER A 80 20.36 -12.00 18.89
CA SER A 80 20.45 -12.89 17.72
C SER A 80 20.55 -12.11 16.40
N THR A 81 21.74 -12.10 15.79
CA THR A 81 21.89 -11.75 14.38
C THR A 81 21.33 -12.89 13.52
N PRO A 82 20.39 -12.65 12.57
CA PRO A 82 19.94 -13.71 11.68
C PRO A 82 21.04 -13.97 10.64
N ALA A 83 21.59 -15.19 10.63
CA ALA A 83 22.49 -15.64 9.59
C ALA A 83 21.72 -15.78 8.27
N PHE A 84 22.09 -14.99 7.27
CA PHE A 84 21.49 -15.01 5.95
C PHE A 84 21.97 -16.22 5.15
N GLN A 85 21.28 -17.35 5.27
CA GLN A 85 21.50 -18.51 4.40
C GLN A 85 20.69 -18.32 3.12
N ARG A 86 21.32 -17.70 2.12
CA ARG A 86 20.71 -17.41 0.82
C ARG A 86 20.53 -18.71 0.02
N SER A 87 19.32 -19.27 0.01
CA SER A 87 18.92 -20.23 -1.02
C SER A 87 17.61 -19.77 -1.65
N SER A 88 17.70 -19.24 -2.87
CA SER A 88 16.55 -18.87 -3.69
C SER A 88 16.76 -19.44 -5.08
N VAL A 89 16.23 -20.64 -5.29
CA VAL A 89 16.13 -21.29 -6.61
C VAL A 89 14.92 -20.67 -7.31
N TYR A 90 15.13 -19.95 -8.41
CA TYR A 90 14.05 -19.54 -9.30
C TYR A 90 14.01 -20.46 -10.51
N GLN A 91 12.91 -21.18 -10.71
CA GLN A 91 12.62 -21.86 -11.97
C GLN A 91 11.89 -20.90 -12.92
N LYS A 92 12.52 -20.63 -14.07
CA LYS A 92 11.91 -19.88 -15.17
C LYS A 92 11.12 -20.87 -16.04
N ILE A 93 9.79 -20.69 -16.14
CA ILE A 93 8.88 -21.54 -16.94
C ILE A 93 8.32 -20.72 -18.12
N GLY A 94 8.67 -21.13 -19.36
CA GLY A 94 8.02 -20.93 -20.68
C GLY A 94 7.77 -19.49 -21.19
N SER A 95 7.60 -19.16 -22.49
CA SER A 95 7.60 -19.81 -23.82
C SER A 95 7.53 -18.64 -24.85
N THR A 96 8.15 -18.61 -26.03
CA THR A 96 7.70 -19.15 -27.33
C THR A 96 8.48 -18.42 -28.42
N GLY A 97 8.83 -19.07 -29.54
CA GLY A 97 9.17 -18.37 -30.78
C GLY A 97 10.08 -19.15 -31.73
N HIS A 98 9.48 -19.94 -32.63
CA HIS A 98 10.17 -20.55 -33.76
C HIS A 98 10.92 -19.53 -34.63
N ARG A 99 12.11 -19.89 -35.09
CA ARG A 99 12.57 -19.53 -36.45
C ARG A 99 13.52 -20.58 -37.00
N LYS A 100 13.06 -21.31 -38.02
CA LYS A 100 13.92 -22.03 -38.97
C LYS A 100 14.56 -21.02 -39.92
N THR A 101 15.82 -21.27 -40.31
CA THR A 101 16.43 -21.05 -41.65
C THR A 101 17.84 -21.64 -41.57
N HIS A 102 18.14 -22.78 -42.23
CA HIS A 102 18.76 -22.89 -43.57
C HIS A 102 19.94 -21.91 -43.77
N HIS A 103 21.18 -22.37 -43.68
CA HIS A 103 21.96 -22.92 -44.81
C HIS A 103 23.21 -23.65 -44.29
#